data_AF-A0ABC8V9Y0-F1
#
_entry.id   AF-A0ABC8V9Y0-F1
#
_cell.length_a   1.000
_cell.length_b   1.000
_cell.length_c   1.000
_cell.angle_alpha   90.00
_cell.angle_beta   90.00
_cell.angle_gamma   90.00
#
_symmetry.space_group_name_H-M   'P 1'
#
loop_
_entity.id
_entity.type
_entity.pdbx_description
1 polymer ?
#
loop_
_entity_poly.entity_id
_entity_poly.type
_entity_poly.pdbx_seq_one_letter_code
_entity_poly.pdbx_strand_id
1 'polypeptide(L)'
;MAATLLSHVVSDLCIGRPRVLTLPPSTPVAAVLAALRAGADPFVFVDAEPAAQRAKRAAATLYVKVTAADILCYLCGDANNLRDPAAALGRPASAVAAAAVAGGHGVTHRVDPHTRLLDAIDVLLADGCQGLLVPLHARARKKPQHHVPCSSDAAAATPDCCVLTREDMVRHLFGSISHFSPVAALTVASLGLVRRDAAHALHADADALDAIPLLRKAAADGTAVAVVADDGGALVGEICPAALACCDVEPAAAAFAALSAGDVMAYIDCSQLSHAPPEFLLRAIRAELKDRGLDAVAELMDAAGAASDLPLSPSLSASASSTSSDEDSPSVLRGRRQPRRLSSSGSFGWRSTEDVVACHSGSSLVAVMAQALAHRVGYVWVVDETSGALVGVVRFADVLAVLREHLRPQSQSQAPCR
;
A
#
# COMPACT_ATOMS: atom_id res chain seq x y z
N MET A 1 -17.28 8.43 -30.82
CA MET A 1 -17.53 7.81 -29.51
C MET A 1 -16.38 8.06 -28.53
N ALA A 2 -15.10 7.88 -28.87
CA ALA A 2 -13.97 8.32 -28.02
C ALA A 2 -13.99 9.82 -27.61
N ALA A 3 -14.69 10.67 -28.39
CA ALA A 3 -14.90 12.08 -28.08
C ALA A 3 -15.60 12.35 -26.73
N THR A 4 -16.36 11.39 -26.19
CA THR A 4 -17.00 11.56 -24.86
C THR A 4 -15.96 11.46 -23.74
N LEU A 5 -15.07 10.46 -23.77
CA LEU A 5 -14.01 10.29 -22.76
C LEU A 5 -13.02 11.47 -22.75
N LEU A 6 -12.76 12.07 -23.91
CA LEU A 6 -11.89 13.25 -24.03
C LEU A 6 -12.48 14.53 -23.43
N SER A 7 -13.79 14.55 -23.17
CA SER A 7 -14.48 15.68 -22.55
C SER A 7 -14.53 15.60 -21.02
N HIS A 8 -14.18 14.45 -20.44
CA HIS A 8 -14.22 14.24 -19.00
C HIS A 8 -13.12 15.04 -18.30
N VAL A 9 -13.44 15.51 -17.11
CA VAL A 9 -12.52 16.24 -16.23
C VAL A 9 -12.31 15.48 -14.94
N VAL A 10 -11.24 15.82 -14.22
CA VAL A 10 -10.88 15.19 -12.95
C VAL A 10 -12.03 15.20 -11.93
N SER A 11 -12.81 16.29 -11.85
CA SER A 11 -13.93 16.38 -10.90
C SER A 11 -15.03 15.34 -11.09
N ASP A 12 -15.15 14.76 -12.29
CA ASP A 12 -16.13 13.71 -12.58
C ASP A 12 -15.83 12.43 -11.78
N LEU A 13 -14.55 12.19 -11.45
CA LEU A 13 -14.09 11.03 -10.67
C LEU A 13 -14.07 11.30 -9.15
N CYS A 14 -14.30 12.55 -8.74
CA CYS A 14 -14.23 12.97 -7.33
C CYS A 14 -15.56 12.82 -6.58
N ILE A 15 -16.66 12.48 -7.27
CA ILE A 15 -17.99 12.38 -6.66
C ILE A 15 -18.00 11.24 -5.63
N GLY A 16 -18.41 11.56 -4.40
CA GLY A 16 -18.49 10.59 -3.31
C GLY A 16 -17.14 10.18 -2.71
N ARG A 17 -16.03 10.77 -3.16
CA ARG A 17 -14.71 10.49 -2.58
C ARG A 17 -14.58 11.04 -1.16
N PRO A 18 -13.99 10.28 -0.23
CA PRO A 18 -13.70 10.76 1.10
C PRO A 18 -12.65 11.87 1.07
N ARG A 19 -12.62 12.64 2.15
CA ARG A 19 -11.61 13.67 2.40
C ARG A 19 -10.34 12.98 2.92
N VAL A 20 -9.19 13.39 2.43
CA VAL A 20 -7.91 12.84 2.89
C VAL A 20 -7.36 13.65 4.07
N LEU A 21 -6.73 12.95 5.02
CA LEU A 21 -6.06 13.59 6.15
C LEU A 21 -4.70 14.14 5.72
N THR A 22 -4.45 15.41 6.03
CA THR A 22 -3.16 16.07 5.82
C THR A 22 -2.58 16.51 7.16
N LEU A 23 -1.32 16.17 7.43
CA LEU A 23 -0.61 16.48 8.66
C LEU A 23 0.57 17.45 8.40
N PRO A 24 0.87 18.34 9.35
CA PRO A 24 2.08 19.18 9.28
C PRO A 24 3.38 18.36 9.22
N PRO A 25 4.44 18.86 8.56
CA PRO A 25 5.73 18.17 8.50
C PRO A 25 6.39 17.98 9.86
N SER A 26 6.07 18.83 10.84
CA SER A 26 6.60 18.77 12.21
C SER A 26 5.90 17.73 13.09
N THR A 27 4.82 17.10 12.62
CA THR A 27 4.10 16.08 13.39
C THR A 27 5.01 14.88 13.66
N PRO A 28 5.11 14.37 14.90
CA PRO A 28 5.93 13.18 15.19
C PRO A 28 5.47 11.95 14.40
N VAL A 29 6.40 11.08 14.00
CA VAL A 29 6.06 9.83 13.28
C VAL A 29 5.12 8.94 14.10
N ALA A 30 5.28 8.88 15.43
CA ALA A 30 4.35 8.18 16.32
C ALA A 30 2.91 8.71 16.21
N ALA A 31 2.73 10.03 16.07
CA ALA A 31 1.41 10.64 15.90
C ALA A 31 0.83 10.38 14.50
N VAL A 32 1.68 10.29 13.48
CA VAL A 32 1.26 9.84 12.14
C VAL A 32 0.77 8.39 12.20
N LEU A 33 1.51 7.51 12.88
CA LEU A 33 1.12 6.11 13.04
C LEU A 33 -0.20 5.96 13.81
N ALA A 34 -0.38 6.73 14.88
CA ALA A 34 -1.65 6.79 15.61
C ALA A 34 -2.82 7.27 14.71
N ALA A 35 -2.57 8.26 13.83
CA ALA A 35 -3.57 8.73 12.88
C ALA A 35 -3.92 7.68 11.82
N LEU A 36 -2.95 6.88 11.36
CA LEU A 36 -3.18 5.75 10.44
C LEU A 36 -4.04 4.67 11.10
N ARG A 37 -3.79 4.35 12.38
CA ARG A 37 -4.58 3.36 13.14
C ARG A 37 -6.01 3.81 13.42
N ALA A 38 -6.20 5.09 13.73
CA ALA A 38 -7.52 5.65 14.03
C ALA A 38 -8.31 5.99 12.75
N GLY A 39 -7.62 6.18 11.63
CA GLY A 39 -8.18 6.56 10.35
C GLY A 39 -8.84 5.39 9.63
N ALA A 40 -9.81 5.70 8.77
CA ALA A 40 -10.36 4.73 7.84
C ALA A 40 -9.47 4.54 6.59
N ASP A 41 -8.61 5.51 6.29
CA ASP A 41 -7.73 5.48 5.13
C ASP A 41 -6.34 4.89 5.49
N PRO A 42 -5.75 4.04 4.65
CA PRO A 42 -4.45 3.40 4.90
C PRO A 42 -3.25 4.34 4.65
N PHE A 43 -3.49 5.65 4.59
CA PHE A 43 -2.47 6.66 4.30
C PHE A 43 -2.84 8.02 4.87
N VAL A 44 -1.81 8.85 5.06
CA VAL A 44 -1.94 10.29 5.31
C VAL A 44 -1.10 11.07 4.32
N PHE A 45 -1.36 12.36 4.17
CA PHE A 45 -0.51 13.27 3.42
C PHE A 45 0.31 14.16 4.35
N VAL A 46 1.59 14.32 4.05
CA VAL A 46 2.48 15.27 4.73
C VAL A 46 2.82 16.38 3.76
N ASP A 47 2.60 17.62 4.16
CA ASP A 47 3.03 18.80 3.40
C ASP A 47 4.57 18.87 3.43
N ALA A 48 5.22 18.67 2.29
CA ALA A 48 6.68 18.63 2.19
C ALA A 48 7.30 20.01 1.94
N GLU A 49 6.50 21.06 1.76
CA GLU A 49 7.02 22.41 1.57
C GLU A 49 7.46 23.03 2.91
N PRO A 50 8.71 23.48 3.05
CA PRO A 50 9.10 24.29 4.19
C PRO A 50 8.36 25.63 4.16
N ALA A 51 7.80 26.04 5.30
CA ALA A 51 7.00 27.26 5.44
C ALA A 51 7.68 28.54 4.90
N ALA A 52 9.01 28.56 4.81
CA ALA A 52 9.81 29.66 4.28
C ALA A 52 9.74 29.82 2.73
N GLN A 53 9.48 28.75 1.98
CA GLN A 53 9.42 28.77 0.51
C GLN A 53 8.05 29.21 -0.01
N ARG A 54 7.01 29.08 0.83
CA ARG A 54 5.62 29.48 0.57
C ARG A 54 5.46 30.98 0.27
N ALA A 55 6.41 31.81 0.74
CA ALA A 55 6.39 33.26 0.56
C ALA A 55 7.03 33.77 -0.74
N LYS A 56 7.73 32.91 -1.52
CA LYS A 56 8.51 33.37 -2.69
C LYS A 56 8.19 32.67 -4.01
N ARG A 57 7.41 31.60 -4.04
CA ARG A 57 7.06 30.90 -5.29
C ARG A 57 5.61 30.42 -5.27
N ALA A 58 4.87 30.74 -6.33
CA ALA A 58 3.64 30.04 -6.71
C ALA A 58 3.96 28.62 -7.24
N ALA A 59 4.93 27.93 -6.62
CA ALA A 59 5.32 26.57 -6.99
C ALA A 59 4.35 25.58 -6.34
N ALA A 60 3.99 24.54 -7.09
CA ALA A 60 3.05 23.52 -6.69
C ALA A 60 3.41 22.96 -5.30
N THR A 61 2.49 23.07 -4.35
CA THR A 61 2.63 22.49 -3.02
C THR A 61 2.78 20.97 -3.17
N LEU A 62 3.93 20.43 -2.80
CA LEU A 62 4.24 19.01 -2.89
C LEU A 62 3.75 18.32 -1.61
N TYR A 63 2.87 17.35 -1.79
CA TYR A 63 2.40 16.52 -0.70
C TYR A 63 2.95 15.11 -0.85
N VAL A 64 3.45 14.55 0.24
CA VAL A 64 3.97 13.19 0.27
C VAL A 64 2.93 12.29 0.93
N LYS A 65 2.49 11.26 0.20
CA LYS A 65 1.69 10.17 0.75
C LYS A 65 2.58 9.33 1.66
N VAL A 66 2.16 9.15 2.91
CA VAL A 66 2.82 8.32 3.91
C VAL A 66 1.87 7.21 4.36
N THR A 67 2.36 5.98 4.32
CA THR A 67 1.67 4.74 4.70
C THR A 67 2.39 4.04 5.85
N ALA A 68 1.76 3.02 6.44
CA ALA A 68 2.43 2.15 7.42
C ALA A 68 3.69 1.48 6.82
N ALA A 69 3.64 1.10 5.54
CA ALA A 69 4.78 0.53 4.82
C ALA A 69 5.96 1.52 4.71
N ASP A 70 5.70 2.82 4.51
CA ASP A 70 6.75 3.84 4.47
C ASP A 70 7.42 4.01 5.83
N ILE A 71 6.64 3.99 6.92
CA ILE A 71 7.16 4.06 8.30
C ILE A 71 7.96 2.81 8.62
N LEU A 72 7.47 1.62 8.24
CA LEU A 72 8.18 0.36 8.41
C LEU A 72 9.52 0.38 7.66
N CYS A 73 9.52 0.82 6.40
CA CYS A 73 10.73 0.96 5.60
C CYS A 73 11.69 2.00 6.20
N TYR A 74 11.17 3.07 6.80
CA TYR A 74 11.98 4.07 7.50
C TYR A 74 12.64 3.50 8.75
N LEU A 75 11.91 2.72 9.57
CA LEU A 75 12.45 2.07 10.77
C LEU A 75 13.49 1.00 10.40
N CYS A 76 13.14 0.09 9.50
CA CYS A 76 13.97 -1.08 9.20
C CYS A 76 15.16 -0.79 8.28
N GLY A 77 15.13 0.31 7.53
CA GLY A 77 16.17 0.59 6.56
C GLY A 77 17.32 1.47 7.05
N ASP A 78 17.40 1.78 8.34
CA ASP A 78 18.57 2.36 9.00
C ASP A 78 18.83 1.59 10.31
N ALA A 79 20.02 1.03 10.46
CA ALA A 79 20.41 0.29 11.65
C ALA A 79 20.30 1.12 12.94
N ASN A 80 20.47 2.44 12.87
CA ASN A 80 20.28 3.31 14.03
C ASN A 80 18.81 3.44 14.43
N ASN A 81 17.91 3.44 13.44
CA ASN A 81 16.46 3.47 13.71
C ASN A 81 16.00 2.14 14.33
N LEU A 82 16.55 1.00 13.89
CA LEU A 82 16.30 -0.29 14.53
C LEU A 82 16.89 -0.38 15.95
N ARG A 83 18.04 0.23 16.21
CA ARG A 83 18.64 0.23 17.56
C ARG A 83 17.84 1.06 18.57
N ASP A 84 17.22 2.14 18.12
CA ASP A 84 16.38 3.00 18.96
C ASP A 84 15.10 3.42 18.20
N PRO A 85 14.11 2.51 18.10
CA PRO A 85 12.90 2.77 17.34
C PRO A 85 12.01 3.83 18.03
N ALA A 86 12.10 3.97 19.35
CA ALA A 86 11.38 5.00 20.09
C ALA A 86 11.86 6.41 19.69
N ALA A 87 13.18 6.64 19.63
CA ALA A 87 13.72 7.90 19.13
C ALA A 87 13.38 8.12 17.64
N ALA A 88 13.41 7.07 16.83
CA ALA A 88 13.05 7.16 15.41
C ALA A 88 11.59 7.58 15.21
N LEU A 89 10.66 7.05 16.01
CA LEU A 89 9.23 7.40 16.02
C LEU A 89 8.96 8.81 16.60
N GLY A 90 9.84 9.32 17.46
CA GLY A 90 9.76 10.68 17.99
C GLY A 90 10.18 11.78 17.01
N ARG A 91 10.86 11.43 15.91
CA ARG A 91 11.29 12.38 14.87
C ARG A 91 10.08 12.92 14.08
N PRO A 92 10.23 14.08 13.41
CA PRO A 92 9.15 14.66 12.59
C PRO A 92 8.86 13.81 11.34
N ALA A 93 7.60 13.83 10.90
CA ALA A 93 7.10 13.13 9.71
C ALA A 93 7.82 13.53 8.43
N SER A 94 8.39 14.75 8.39
CA SER A 94 9.28 15.18 7.31
C SER A 94 10.48 14.27 7.10
N ALA A 95 10.96 13.54 8.13
CA ALA A 95 12.03 12.55 7.99
C ALA A 95 11.59 11.34 7.15
N VAL A 96 10.39 10.82 7.41
CA VAL A 96 9.80 9.71 6.63
C VAL A 96 9.46 10.19 5.22
N ALA A 97 8.88 11.38 5.10
CA ALA A 97 8.57 11.97 3.80
C ALA A 97 9.83 12.20 2.95
N ALA A 98 10.92 12.69 3.55
CA ALA A 98 12.19 12.87 2.86
C ALA A 98 12.80 11.52 2.42
N ALA A 99 12.72 10.49 3.26
CA ALA A 99 13.16 9.14 2.91
C ALA A 99 12.34 8.56 1.75
N ALA A 100 11.02 8.76 1.76
CA ALA A 100 10.13 8.33 0.68
C ALA A 100 10.44 9.04 -0.65
N VAL A 101 10.61 10.36 -0.61
CA VAL A 101 10.96 11.16 -1.79
C VAL A 101 12.35 10.80 -2.33
N ALA A 102 13.33 10.57 -1.45
CA ALA A 102 14.65 10.10 -1.85
C ALA A 102 14.61 8.71 -2.49
N GLY A 103 13.67 7.85 -2.06
CA GLY A 103 13.36 6.57 -2.68
C GLY A 103 12.56 6.67 -3.99
N GLY A 104 12.23 7.87 -4.45
CA GLY A 104 11.46 8.10 -5.67
C GLY A 104 9.96 7.80 -5.55
N HIS A 105 9.41 7.75 -4.33
CA HIS A 105 8.01 7.41 -4.09
C HIS A 105 7.25 8.45 -3.24
N GLY A 106 5.93 8.33 -3.23
CA GLY A 106 5.03 9.10 -2.38
C GLY A 106 4.67 10.50 -2.89
N VAL A 107 5.24 11.00 -3.99
CA VAL A 107 4.90 12.34 -4.50
C VAL A 107 3.47 12.36 -5.02
N THR A 108 2.70 13.34 -4.56
CA THR A 108 1.37 13.62 -5.10
C THR A 108 1.25 15.06 -5.54
N HIS A 109 0.68 15.24 -6.73
CA HIS A 109 0.53 16.55 -7.34
C HIS A 109 -0.88 17.06 -7.11
N ARG A 110 -0.99 18.31 -6.68
CA ARG A 110 -2.26 19.00 -6.64
C ARG A 110 -2.67 19.39 -8.07
N VAL A 111 -3.87 19.02 -8.47
CA VAL A 111 -4.42 19.33 -9.79
C VAL A 111 -5.72 20.13 -9.67
N ASP A 112 -6.03 20.90 -10.72
CA ASP A 112 -7.30 21.62 -10.79
C ASP A 112 -8.45 20.62 -11.03
N PRO A 113 -9.61 20.79 -10.37
CA PRO A 113 -10.76 19.90 -10.62
C PRO A 113 -11.22 19.87 -12.08
N HIS A 114 -10.97 20.93 -12.86
CA HIS A 114 -11.30 21.03 -14.28
C HIS A 114 -10.18 20.57 -15.21
N THR A 115 -9.08 20.03 -14.68
CA THR A 115 -8.04 19.38 -15.50
C THR A 115 -8.67 18.25 -16.33
N ARG A 116 -8.31 18.18 -17.61
CA ARG A 116 -8.83 17.14 -18.52
C ARG A 116 -8.32 15.78 -18.09
N LEU A 117 -9.12 14.74 -18.32
CA LEU A 117 -8.76 13.37 -17.95
C LEU A 117 -7.41 12.93 -18.55
N LEU A 118 -7.13 13.27 -19.82
CA LEU A 118 -5.84 12.95 -20.45
C LEU A 118 -4.67 13.64 -19.76
N ASP A 119 -4.79 14.94 -19.48
CA ASP A 119 -3.73 15.69 -18.80
C ASP A 119 -3.48 15.14 -17.39
N ALA A 120 -4.53 14.68 -16.71
CA ALA A 120 -4.42 14.00 -15.41
C ALA A 120 -3.71 12.65 -15.50
N ILE A 121 -3.99 11.85 -16.55
CA ILE A 121 -3.26 10.61 -16.83
C ILE A 121 -1.78 10.91 -17.09
N ASP A 122 -1.47 11.97 -17.84
CA ASP A 122 -0.10 12.40 -18.12
C ASP A 122 0.67 12.71 -16.82
N VAL A 123 0.03 13.37 -15.86
CA VAL A 123 0.62 13.64 -14.53
C VAL A 123 0.81 12.35 -13.73
N LEU A 124 -0.11 11.37 -13.81
CA LEU A 124 0.01 10.08 -13.11
C LEU A 124 1.07 9.14 -13.71
N LEU A 125 1.42 9.36 -14.98
CA LEU A 125 2.48 8.64 -15.68
C LEU A 125 3.86 9.30 -15.50
N ALA A 126 3.94 10.50 -14.91
CA ALA A 126 5.20 11.09 -14.53
C ALA A 126 5.85 10.31 -13.39
N ASP A 127 7.19 10.23 -13.40
CA ASP A 127 7.97 9.46 -12.42
C ASP A 127 7.64 9.86 -10.97
N GLY A 128 7.44 8.85 -10.12
CA GLY A 128 7.19 9.01 -8.69
C GLY A 128 5.79 9.50 -8.28
N CYS A 129 4.91 9.84 -9.24
CA CYS A 129 3.55 10.32 -8.94
C CYS A 129 2.62 9.16 -8.52
N GLN A 130 2.29 9.08 -7.23
CA GLN A 130 1.41 8.02 -6.71
C GLN A 130 -0.08 8.37 -6.72
N GLY A 131 -0.42 9.64 -6.97
CA GLY A 131 -1.80 10.11 -6.94
C GLY A 131 -1.93 11.60 -7.19
N LEU A 132 -3.16 12.02 -7.47
CA LEU A 132 -3.53 13.40 -7.70
C LEU A 132 -4.36 13.90 -6.53
N LEU A 133 -3.96 15.01 -5.92
CA LEU A 133 -4.76 15.70 -4.91
C LEU A 133 -5.69 16.69 -5.60
N VAL A 134 -6.99 16.47 -5.44
CA VAL A 134 -8.02 17.29 -6.08
C VAL A 134 -8.80 18.02 -5.00
N PRO A 135 -8.82 19.36 -5.01
CA PRO A 135 -9.65 20.14 -4.11
C PRO A 135 -11.13 19.77 -4.28
N LEU A 136 -11.77 19.39 -3.19
CA LEU A 136 -13.21 19.27 -3.13
C LEU A 136 -13.77 20.67 -3.05
N HIS A 137 -14.64 21.04 -4.00
CA HIS A 137 -15.35 22.29 -3.92
C HIS A 137 -16.18 22.29 -2.63
N ALA A 138 -15.78 23.12 -1.65
CA ALA A 138 -16.68 23.51 -0.59
C ALA A 138 -17.88 24.15 -1.29
N ARG A 139 -19.03 23.46 -1.35
CA ARG A 139 -20.29 24.08 -1.80
C ARG A 139 -20.35 25.44 -1.15
N ALA A 140 -20.31 26.51 -1.94
CA ALA A 140 -20.32 27.87 -1.44
C ALA A 140 -21.52 27.98 -0.47
N ARG A 141 -21.25 27.91 0.84
CA ARG A 141 -22.27 28.13 1.85
C ARG A 141 -22.67 29.57 1.65
N LYS A 142 -23.83 29.80 1.04
CA LYS A 142 -24.51 31.10 1.15
C LYS A 142 -24.58 31.38 2.65
N LYS A 143 -23.86 32.41 3.11
CA LYS A 143 -23.85 32.90 4.49
C LYS A 143 -25.30 33.00 5.01
N PRO A 144 -25.63 32.47 6.19
CA PRO A 144 -26.45 33.22 7.12
C PRO A 144 -25.54 34.19 7.89
N GLN A 145 -25.98 35.43 7.98
CA GLN A 145 -25.35 36.49 8.77
C GLN A 145 -25.38 36.15 10.26
N HIS A 146 -24.42 36.74 10.99
CA HIS A 146 -24.24 36.78 12.44
C HIS A 146 -23.75 35.50 13.12
N HIS A 147 -22.46 35.47 13.50
CA HIS A 147 -22.05 35.56 14.91
C HIS A 147 -20.53 35.88 15.01
N VAL A 148 -20.21 36.55 16.12
CA VAL A 148 -19.00 37.26 16.61
C VAL A 148 -17.64 36.59 16.32
N PRO A 149 -16.57 37.36 16.01
CA PRO A 149 -15.20 36.83 15.88
C PRO A 149 -14.55 36.69 17.26
N CYS A 150 -14.19 35.46 17.65
CA CYS A 150 -13.23 35.20 18.72
C CYS A 150 -11.90 34.73 18.12
N SER A 151 -10.83 35.28 18.66
CA SER A 151 -9.46 35.30 18.17
C SER A 151 -8.64 34.04 18.46
N SER A 152 -7.62 33.87 17.61
CA SER A 152 -6.36 33.09 17.74
C SER A 152 -6.29 31.82 16.90
N ASP A 153 -5.22 31.78 16.10
CA ASP A 153 -4.71 30.71 15.25
C ASP A 153 -5.45 30.47 13.92
N ALA A 154 -5.22 31.40 12.99
CA ALA A 154 -5.32 31.12 11.56
C ALA A 154 -4.20 30.16 11.11
N ALA A 155 -4.22 28.92 11.60
CA ALA A 155 -3.61 27.82 10.86
C ALA A 155 -4.40 27.71 9.56
N ALA A 156 -3.77 28.07 8.44
CA ALA A 156 -4.38 28.06 7.12
C ALA A 156 -5.14 26.75 6.92
N ALA A 157 -6.48 26.82 6.93
CA ALA A 157 -7.33 25.65 6.77
C ALA A 157 -6.89 24.90 5.51
N THR A 158 -6.32 23.72 5.69
CA THR A 158 -5.90 22.87 4.58
C THR A 158 -7.14 22.60 3.72
N PRO A 159 -7.10 22.88 2.42
CA PRO A 159 -8.27 22.67 1.57
C PRO A 159 -8.69 21.20 1.65
N ASP A 160 -9.99 20.97 1.83
CA ASP A 160 -10.57 19.63 1.78
C ASP A 160 -10.24 19.03 0.41
N CYS A 161 -9.33 18.07 0.35
CA CYS A 161 -8.94 17.39 -0.89
C CYS A 161 -9.43 15.94 -0.86
N CYS A 162 -9.61 15.38 -2.05
CA CYS A 162 -9.65 13.93 -2.25
C CYS A 162 -8.43 13.52 -3.07
N VAL A 163 -8.13 12.22 -3.06
CA VAL A 163 -7.05 11.64 -3.88
C VAL A 163 -7.65 10.80 -5.01
N LEU A 164 -7.08 10.93 -6.20
CA LEU A 164 -7.29 10.00 -7.31
C LEU A 164 -6.00 9.25 -7.62
N THR A 165 -6.12 7.94 -7.84
CA THR A 165 -5.00 7.03 -8.09
C THR A 165 -5.01 6.52 -9.53
N ARG A 166 -3.93 5.82 -9.93
CA ARG A 166 -3.87 5.10 -11.21
C ARG A 166 -5.01 4.07 -11.34
N GLU A 167 -5.33 3.37 -10.25
CA GLU A 167 -6.45 2.42 -10.21
C GLU A 167 -7.78 3.10 -10.51
N ASP A 168 -8.02 4.31 -9.98
CA ASP A 168 -9.26 5.04 -10.24
C ASP A 168 -9.43 5.40 -11.71
N MET A 169 -8.33 5.81 -12.36
CA MET A 169 -8.30 6.07 -13.79
C MET A 169 -8.55 4.78 -14.58
N VAL A 170 -7.85 3.69 -14.26
CA VAL A 170 -8.03 2.39 -14.91
C VAL A 170 -9.47 1.90 -14.76
N ARG A 171 -10.06 2.01 -13.56
CA ARG A 171 -11.45 1.64 -13.29
C ARG A 171 -12.43 2.44 -14.14
N HIS A 172 -12.23 3.75 -14.22
CA HIS A 172 -13.05 4.64 -15.05
C HIS A 172 -12.99 4.25 -16.54
N LEU A 173 -11.77 4.02 -17.06
CA LEU A 173 -11.56 3.60 -18.44
C LEU A 173 -12.11 2.19 -18.72
N PHE A 174 -12.00 1.28 -17.75
CA PHE A 174 -12.57 -0.07 -17.82
C PHE A 174 -14.10 -0.05 -17.92
N GLY A 175 -14.78 0.88 -17.24
CA GLY A 175 -16.23 1.09 -17.40
C GLY A 175 -16.64 1.44 -18.84
N SER A 176 -15.68 1.87 -19.67
CA SER A 176 -15.84 2.23 -21.07
C SER A 176 -15.01 1.34 -22.01
N ILE A 177 -14.73 0.09 -21.61
CA ILE A 177 -13.77 -0.81 -22.27
C ILE A 177 -14.04 -1.02 -23.78
N SER A 178 -15.29 -0.91 -24.23
CA SER A 178 -15.68 -1.04 -25.64
C SER A 178 -14.98 -0.02 -26.56
N HIS A 179 -14.57 1.15 -26.04
CA HIS A 179 -13.82 2.15 -26.79
C HIS A 179 -12.37 1.74 -27.08
N PHE A 180 -11.87 0.74 -26.37
CA PHE A 180 -10.52 0.23 -26.52
C PHE A 180 -10.48 -1.06 -27.35
N SER A 181 -11.54 -1.40 -28.09
CA SER A 181 -11.47 -2.49 -29.06
C SER A 181 -10.67 -2.06 -30.30
N PRO A 182 -9.72 -2.87 -30.81
CA PRO A 182 -9.41 -4.25 -30.41
C PRO A 182 -8.32 -4.38 -29.33
N VAL A 183 -7.70 -3.29 -28.89
CA VAL A 183 -6.59 -3.24 -27.92
C VAL A 183 -6.86 -4.03 -26.65
N ALA A 184 -8.07 -3.89 -26.09
CA ALA A 184 -8.48 -4.58 -24.88
C ALA A 184 -8.48 -6.12 -25.03
N ALA A 185 -8.59 -6.63 -26.26
CA ALA A 185 -8.55 -8.07 -26.56
C ALA A 185 -7.14 -8.57 -26.87
N LEU A 186 -6.16 -7.69 -27.10
CA LEU A 186 -4.78 -8.08 -27.36
C LEU A 186 -4.12 -8.63 -26.10
N THR A 187 -3.11 -9.49 -26.28
CA THR A 187 -2.36 -10.10 -25.18
C THR A 187 -1.42 -9.09 -24.54
N VAL A 188 -1.17 -9.23 -23.23
CA VAL A 188 -0.22 -8.36 -22.52
C VAL A 188 1.20 -8.47 -23.09
N ALA A 189 1.61 -9.64 -23.61
CA ALA A 189 2.87 -9.79 -24.32
C ALA A 189 2.90 -8.97 -25.63
N SER A 190 1.85 -9.07 -26.46
CA SER A 190 1.78 -8.32 -27.73
C SER A 190 1.73 -6.80 -27.55
N LEU A 191 1.24 -6.34 -26.41
CA LEU A 191 1.21 -4.93 -26.03
C LEU A 191 2.51 -4.45 -25.38
N GLY A 192 3.49 -5.34 -25.15
CA GLY A 192 4.74 -5.00 -24.48
C GLY A 192 4.59 -4.65 -22.99
N LEU A 193 3.53 -5.14 -22.34
CA LEU A 193 3.18 -4.78 -20.96
C LEU A 193 3.92 -5.60 -19.90
N VAL A 194 4.61 -6.68 -20.29
CA VAL A 194 5.33 -7.57 -19.35
C VAL A 194 6.69 -6.94 -18.99
N ARG A 195 6.78 -6.34 -17.80
CA ARG A 195 8.00 -5.70 -17.28
C ARG A 195 8.79 -6.68 -16.42
N ARG A 196 10.04 -6.95 -16.81
CA ARG A 196 10.95 -7.82 -16.04
C ARG A 196 11.82 -7.03 -15.07
N ASP A 197 12.17 -5.81 -15.46
CA ASP A 197 12.95 -4.83 -14.69
C ASP A 197 12.23 -4.35 -13.43
N ALA A 198 10.90 -4.30 -13.47
CA ALA A 198 10.05 -3.89 -12.35
C ALA A 198 9.58 -5.06 -11.47
N ALA A 199 9.97 -6.30 -11.79
CA ALA A 199 9.61 -7.49 -11.02
C ALA A 199 10.64 -7.72 -9.92
N HIS A 200 10.55 -6.93 -8.85
CA HIS A 200 11.43 -7.06 -7.68
C HIS A 200 11.13 -8.38 -6.97
N ALA A 201 12.12 -9.26 -6.88
CA ALA A 201 11.96 -10.58 -6.30
C ALA A 201 13.01 -10.85 -5.23
N LEU A 202 12.62 -11.62 -4.22
CA LEU A 202 13.45 -12.07 -3.12
C LEU A 202 13.22 -13.57 -2.89
N HIS A 203 14.27 -14.31 -2.59
CA HIS A 203 14.17 -15.72 -2.21
C HIS A 203 13.48 -15.87 -0.86
N ALA A 204 12.73 -16.95 -0.66
CA ALA A 204 11.98 -17.18 0.57
C ALA A 204 12.89 -17.33 1.80
N ASP A 205 14.12 -17.82 1.63
CA ASP A 205 15.11 -18.03 2.69
C ASP A 205 15.95 -16.79 3.00
N ALA A 206 15.89 -15.74 2.17
CA ALA A 206 16.65 -14.51 2.36
C ALA A 206 16.22 -13.75 3.63
N ASP A 207 17.12 -12.94 4.19
CA ASP A 207 16.79 -12.09 5.35
C ASP A 207 15.71 -11.08 4.95
N ALA A 208 14.65 -10.95 5.76
CA ALA A 208 13.54 -10.06 5.42
C ALA A 208 13.96 -8.57 5.37
N LEU A 209 15.06 -8.17 6.02
CA LEU A 209 15.59 -6.82 5.88
C LEU A 209 16.04 -6.50 4.45
N ASP A 210 16.43 -7.50 3.65
CA ASP A 210 16.77 -7.31 2.24
C ASP A 210 15.55 -6.93 1.39
N ALA A 211 14.34 -7.19 1.88
CA ALA A 211 13.10 -6.74 1.24
C ALA A 211 12.89 -5.22 1.38
N ILE A 212 13.47 -4.54 2.38
CA ILE A 212 13.23 -3.11 2.62
C ILE A 212 13.62 -2.21 1.43
N PRO A 213 14.82 -2.30 0.84
CA PRO A 213 15.14 -1.53 -0.36
C PRO A 213 14.26 -1.89 -1.56
N LEU A 214 13.81 -3.14 -1.67
CA LEU A 214 12.90 -3.58 -2.71
C LEU A 214 11.48 -3.05 -2.49
N LEU A 215 11.00 -2.99 -1.26
CA LEU A 215 9.69 -2.45 -0.88
C LEU A 215 9.59 -0.95 -1.19
N ARG A 216 10.66 -0.17 -0.95
CA ARG A 216 10.71 1.25 -1.34
C ARG A 216 10.57 1.43 -2.86
N LYS A 217 11.28 0.60 -3.64
CA LYS A 217 11.16 0.60 -5.11
C LYS A 217 9.77 0.15 -5.55
N ALA A 218 9.25 -0.92 -4.96
CA ALA A 218 7.93 -1.45 -5.24
C ALA A 218 6.84 -0.40 -4.96
N ALA A 219 6.95 0.34 -3.85
CA ALA A 219 6.06 1.45 -3.54
C ALA A 219 6.11 2.56 -4.61
N ALA A 220 7.29 2.92 -5.12
CA ALA A 220 7.42 3.88 -6.24
C ALA A 220 6.69 3.40 -7.49
N ASP A 221 6.88 2.13 -7.84
CA ASP A 221 6.31 1.48 -9.01
C ASP A 221 4.80 1.18 -8.86
N GLY A 222 4.26 1.26 -7.63
CA GLY A 222 2.89 0.84 -7.32
C GLY A 222 2.72 -0.68 -7.43
N THR A 223 3.72 -1.43 -6.98
CA THR A 223 3.84 -2.90 -7.04
C THR A 223 4.14 -3.49 -5.66
N ALA A 224 4.59 -4.75 -5.62
CA ALA A 224 5.03 -5.48 -4.44
C ALA A 224 6.39 -6.15 -4.67
N VAL A 225 6.93 -6.77 -3.62
CA VAL A 225 8.11 -7.64 -3.72
C VAL A 225 7.64 -9.08 -3.83
N ALA A 226 7.95 -9.75 -4.94
CA ALA A 226 7.67 -11.16 -5.11
C ALA A 226 8.57 -12.01 -4.21
N VAL A 227 8.00 -12.97 -3.52
CA VAL A 227 8.75 -14.01 -2.81
C VAL A 227 8.78 -15.24 -3.73
N VAL A 228 9.98 -15.75 -4.02
CA VAL A 228 10.17 -16.89 -4.93
C VAL A 228 10.79 -18.08 -4.21
N ALA A 229 10.50 -19.29 -4.70
CA ALA A 229 11.12 -20.51 -4.23
C ALA A 229 12.56 -20.61 -4.73
N ASP A 230 13.42 -21.22 -3.92
CA ASP A 230 14.84 -21.45 -4.26
C ASP A 230 14.98 -22.39 -5.46
N ASP A 231 14.05 -23.34 -5.56
CA ASP A 231 13.99 -24.30 -6.64
C ASP A 231 13.12 -23.77 -7.79
N GLY A 232 13.79 -23.31 -8.87
CA GLY A 232 13.13 -22.98 -10.14
C GLY A 232 12.45 -21.61 -10.19
N GLY A 233 12.57 -20.77 -9.15
CA GLY A 233 12.09 -19.38 -9.16
C GLY A 233 10.56 -19.26 -9.24
N ALA A 234 9.84 -20.30 -8.81
CA ALA A 234 8.38 -20.31 -8.77
C ALA A 234 7.88 -19.22 -7.81
N LEU A 235 6.83 -18.50 -8.21
CA LEU A 235 6.22 -17.48 -7.36
C LEU A 235 5.56 -18.14 -6.14
N VAL A 236 6.08 -17.81 -4.96
CA VAL A 236 5.63 -18.37 -3.67
C VAL A 236 4.56 -17.48 -3.05
N GLY A 237 4.75 -16.16 -3.15
CA GLY A 237 3.87 -15.16 -2.58
C GLY A 237 4.39 -13.76 -2.85
N GLU A 238 3.93 -12.78 -2.08
CA GLU A 238 4.41 -11.41 -2.18
C GLU A 238 4.40 -10.70 -0.83
N ILE A 239 5.25 -9.68 -0.70
CA ILE A 239 5.19 -8.69 0.39
C ILE A 239 4.81 -7.36 -0.25
N CYS A 240 3.58 -6.90 -0.01
CA CYS A 240 3.04 -5.70 -0.64
C CYS A 240 2.76 -4.58 0.38
N PRO A 241 2.90 -3.29 -0.01
CA PRO A 241 2.59 -2.16 0.86
C PRO A 241 1.15 -2.16 1.40
N ALA A 242 0.20 -2.71 0.65
CA ALA A 242 -1.20 -2.81 1.06
C ALA A 242 -1.39 -3.81 2.22
N ALA A 243 -0.73 -4.96 2.17
CA ALA A 243 -0.77 -5.96 3.24
C ALA A 243 -0.18 -5.41 4.55
N LEU A 244 0.87 -4.59 4.45
CA LEU A 244 1.50 -3.92 5.58
C LEU A 244 0.64 -2.81 6.19
N ALA A 245 -0.31 -2.25 5.44
CA ALA A 245 -1.22 -1.23 5.97
C ALA A 245 -2.18 -1.76 7.05
N CYS A 246 -2.39 -3.08 7.07
CA CYS A 246 -3.21 -3.76 8.07
C CYS A 246 -2.40 -4.22 9.29
N CYS A 247 -1.07 -4.09 9.26
CA CYS A 247 -0.19 -4.53 10.33
C CYS A 247 0.18 -3.37 11.26
N ASP A 248 0.36 -3.66 12.55
CA ASP A 248 1.06 -2.76 13.44
C ASP A 248 2.54 -2.71 13.06
N VAL A 249 3.07 -1.49 12.91
CA VAL A 249 4.43 -1.26 12.40
C VAL A 249 5.49 -1.79 13.36
N GLU A 250 5.26 -1.71 14.66
CA GLU A 250 6.14 -2.11 15.75
C GLU A 250 6.42 -3.62 15.73
N PRO A 251 5.41 -4.51 15.82
CA PRO A 251 5.63 -5.95 15.71
C PRO A 251 6.02 -6.38 14.29
N ALA A 252 5.59 -5.66 13.24
CA ALA A 252 6.07 -5.91 11.89
C ALA A 252 7.58 -5.63 11.77
N ALA A 253 8.08 -4.52 12.32
CA ALA A 253 9.51 -4.20 12.31
C ALA A 253 10.34 -5.27 13.05
N ALA A 254 9.82 -5.79 14.16
CA ALA A 254 10.41 -6.91 14.87
C ALA A 254 10.49 -8.18 14.00
N ALA A 255 9.40 -8.53 13.30
CA ALA A 255 9.38 -9.66 12.38
C ALA A 255 10.39 -9.48 11.24
N PHE A 256 10.43 -8.32 10.60
CA PHE A 256 11.40 -8.01 9.52
C PHE A 256 12.85 -8.11 9.98
N ALA A 257 13.17 -7.71 11.21
CA ALA A 257 14.53 -7.76 11.72
C ALA A 257 15.01 -9.16 12.16
N ALA A 258 14.09 -10.11 12.32
CA ALA A 258 14.34 -11.42 12.94
C ALA A 258 14.09 -12.62 12.03
N LEU A 259 13.28 -12.48 10.98
CA LEU A 259 12.77 -13.60 10.18
C LEU A 259 13.27 -13.57 8.74
N SER A 260 13.12 -14.70 8.05
CA SER A 260 13.29 -14.79 6.60
C SER A 260 12.14 -14.11 5.86
N ALA A 261 12.31 -13.83 4.57
CA ALA A 261 11.28 -13.24 3.72
C ALA A 261 10.00 -14.09 3.67
N GLY A 262 10.15 -15.42 3.57
CA GLY A 262 9.04 -16.37 3.58
C GLY A 262 8.30 -16.40 4.92
N ASP A 263 9.04 -16.35 6.03
CA ASP A 263 8.45 -16.35 7.38
C ASP A 263 7.76 -15.02 7.70
N VAL A 264 8.31 -13.88 7.25
CA VAL A 264 7.64 -12.56 7.38
C VAL A 264 6.35 -12.51 6.57
N MET A 265 6.35 -13.05 5.36
CA MET A 265 5.14 -13.16 4.56
C MET A 265 4.06 -13.97 5.30
N ALA A 266 4.42 -15.15 5.84
CA ALA A 266 3.50 -15.95 6.65
C ALA A 266 3.05 -15.22 7.93
N TYR A 267 3.93 -14.44 8.56
CA TYR A 267 3.59 -13.60 9.71
C TYR A 267 2.55 -12.53 9.38
N ILE A 268 2.73 -11.82 8.26
CA ILE A 268 1.79 -10.80 7.77
C ILE A 268 0.43 -11.43 7.52
N ASP A 269 0.38 -12.58 6.84
CA ASP A 269 -0.87 -13.31 6.57
C ASP A 269 -1.60 -13.71 7.86
N CYS A 270 -0.86 -14.16 8.89
CA CYS A 270 -1.44 -14.47 10.20
C CYS A 270 -2.06 -13.24 10.86
N SER A 271 -1.37 -12.09 10.80
CA SER A 271 -1.83 -10.85 11.44
C SER A 271 -3.13 -10.31 10.84
N GLN A 272 -3.40 -10.60 9.56
CA GLN A 272 -4.62 -10.17 8.87
C GLN A 272 -5.85 -11.01 9.22
N LEU A 273 -5.67 -12.27 9.60
CA LEU A 273 -6.76 -13.23 9.87
C LEU A 273 -7.40 -13.06 11.27
N SER A 274 -7.20 -11.90 11.93
CA SER A 274 -7.67 -11.60 13.30
C SER A 274 -7.22 -12.62 14.36
N HIS A 275 -6.23 -13.46 14.05
CA HIS A 275 -5.61 -14.36 15.00
C HIS A 275 -4.25 -13.78 15.40
N ALA A 276 -4.03 -13.61 16.71
CA ALA A 276 -2.72 -13.25 17.20
C ALA A 276 -1.70 -14.30 16.71
N PRO A 277 -0.51 -13.88 16.27
CA PRO A 277 0.54 -14.81 15.87
C PRO A 277 0.85 -15.77 17.03
N PRO A 278 1.13 -17.05 16.77
CA PRO A 278 1.36 -18.03 17.83
C PRO A 278 2.49 -17.61 18.77
N GLU A 279 2.33 -17.82 20.08
CA GLU A 279 3.32 -17.38 21.08
C GLU A 279 4.72 -17.95 20.85
N PHE A 280 4.84 -19.17 20.30
CA PHE A 280 6.14 -19.76 20.01
C PHE A 280 6.90 -18.94 18.95
N LEU A 281 6.19 -18.36 17.98
CA LEU A 281 6.78 -17.54 16.92
C LEU A 281 7.26 -16.21 17.50
N LEU A 282 6.43 -15.57 18.34
CA LEU A 282 6.83 -14.38 19.07
C LEU A 282 8.06 -14.62 19.96
N ARG A 283 8.15 -15.79 20.63
CA ARG A 283 9.34 -16.16 21.40
C ARG A 283 10.58 -16.35 20.52
N ALA A 284 10.42 -16.94 19.34
CA ALA A 284 11.52 -17.08 18.37
C ALA A 284 12.02 -15.71 17.88
N ILE A 285 11.11 -14.82 17.49
CA ILE A 285 11.44 -13.43 17.12
C ILE A 285 12.22 -12.73 18.24
N ARG A 286 11.73 -12.82 19.50
CA ARG A 286 12.45 -12.22 20.65
C ARG A 286 13.84 -12.79 20.85
N ALA A 287 14.03 -14.10 20.65
CA ALA A 287 15.34 -14.73 20.81
C ALA A 287 16.33 -14.23 19.73
N GLU A 288 15.88 -14.17 18.48
CA GLU A 288 16.66 -13.65 17.35
C GLU A 288 17.03 -12.17 17.53
N LEU A 289 16.07 -11.33 17.95
CA LEU A 289 16.34 -9.91 18.21
C LEU A 289 17.39 -9.71 19.32
N LYS A 290 17.35 -10.53 20.37
CA LYS A 290 18.35 -10.50 21.45
C LYS A 290 19.73 -10.90 20.97
N ASP A 291 19.83 -11.96 20.16
CA ASP A 291 21.09 -12.40 19.57
C ASP A 291 21.72 -11.30 18.68
N ARG A 292 20.86 -10.55 17.97
CA ARG A 292 21.25 -9.41 17.13
C ARG A 292 21.47 -8.10 17.90
N GLY A 293 21.26 -8.07 19.22
CA GLY A 293 21.41 -6.86 20.05
C GLY A 293 20.37 -5.77 19.78
N LEU A 294 19.16 -6.17 19.39
CA LEU A 294 18.00 -5.31 19.08
C LEU A 294 16.94 -5.36 20.19
N ASP A 295 17.39 -5.29 21.45
CA ASP A 295 16.51 -5.37 22.63
C ASP A 295 15.40 -4.31 22.61
N ALA A 296 15.69 -3.09 22.15
CA ALA A 296 14.72 -2.01 22.07
C ALA A 296 13.56 -2.31 21.09
N VAL A 297 13.81 -3.08 20.01
CA VAL A 297 12.76 -3.52 19.08
C VAL A 297 11.87 -4.57 19.73
N ALA A 298 12.48 -5.49 20.50
CA ALA A 298 11.73 -6.51 21.24
C ALA A 298 10.83 -5.87 22.32
N GLU A 299 11.34 -4.88 23.06
CA GLU A 299 10.55 -4.11 24.04
C GLU A 299 9.39 -3.35 23.39
N LEU A 300 9.63 -2.75 22.22
CA LEU A 300 8.60 -2.03 21.47
C LEU A 300 7.48 -2.96 20.99
N MET A 301 7.83 -4.17 20.53
CA MET A 301 6.87 -5.21 20.17
C MET A 301 6.00 -5.62 21.36
N ASP A 302 6.59 -5.79 22.55
CA ASP A 302 5.86 -6.16 23.77
C ASP A 302 4.93 -5.04 24.27
N ALA A 303 5.35 -3.78 24.16
CA ALA A 303 4.54 -2.62 24.50
C ALA A 303 3.30 -2.49 23.59
N ALA A 304 3.44 -2.80 22.30
CA ALA A 304 2.32 -2.81 21.36
C ALA A 304 1.30 -3.94 21.67
N GLY A 305 1.78 -5.13 22.03
CA GLY A 305 0.92 -6.23 22.46
C GLY A 305 0.13 -5.91 23.74
N ALA A 306 0.80 -5.31 24.73
CA ALA A 306 0.15 -4.89 25.98
C ALA A 306 -0.90 -3.78 25.79
N ALA A 307 -0.72 -2.89 24.82
CA ALA A 307 -1.69 -1.85 24.49
C ALA A 307 -2.95 -2.41 23.80
N SER A 308 -2.80 -3.50 23.03
CA SER A 308 -3.92 -4.22 22.38
C SER A 308 -4.73 -5.08 23.36
N ASP A 309 -4.13 -5.49 24.48
CA ASP A 309 -4.78 -6.26 25.56
C ASP A 309 -5.50 -5.38 26.59
N LEU A 310 -5.48 -4.04 26.46
CA LEU A 310 -6.22 -3.16 27.35
C LEU A 310 -7.69 -3.06 26.90
N PRO A 311 -8.66 -3.61 27.65
CA PRO A 311 -10.06 -3.44 27.34
C PRO A 311 -10.44 -1.97 27.49
N LEU A 312 -11.10 -1.42 26.46
CA LEU A 312 -11.80 -0.14 26.54
C LEU A 312 -12.94 -0.24 27.57
N SER A 313 -12.63 0.02 28.85
CA SER A 313 -13.44 0.72 29.88
C SER A 313 -12.98 0.32 31.29
N PRO A 314 -12.85 1.27 32.25
CA PRO A 314 -12.56 0.94 33.64
C PRO A 314 -13.87 0.63 34.38
N SER A 315 -13.97 -0.54 35.01
CA SER A 315 -14.91 -0.79 36.09
C SER A 315 -14.33 -1.84 37.04
N LEU A 316 -14.47 -1.54 38.33
CA LEU A 316 -13.71 -2.07 39.46
C LEU A 316 -14.05 -3.52 39.85
N SER A 317 -13.02 -4.19 40.40
CA SER A 317 -13.04 -5.20 41.48
C SER A 317 -13.30 -6.69 41.18
N ALA A 318 -12.19 -7.44 41.22
CA ALA A 318 -11.84 -8.41 42.28
C ALA A 318 -11.81 -9.93 41.97
N SER A 319 -10.66 -10.50 42.40
CA SER A 319 -10.42 -11.82 42.98
C SER A 319 -10.08 -13.01 42.08
N ALA A 320 -8.86 -13.49 42.28
CA ALA A 320 -8.35 -14.78 41.82
C ALA A 320 -9.01 -15.96 42.54
N SER A 321 -9.28 -17.04 41.81
CA SER A 321 -9.00 -18.41 42.25
C SER A 321 -9.15 -19.39 41.07
N SER A 322 -8.18 -20.27 40.97
CA SER A 322 -8.05 -21.41 40.06
C SER A 322 -8.76 -22.65 40.60
N THR A 323 -9.50 -23.41 39.77
CA THR A 323 -9.52 -24.90 39.80
C THR A 323 -10.11 -25.49 38.50
N SER A 324 -9.55 -26.62 38.11
CA SER A 324 -9.88 -27.53 37.01
C SER A 324 -11.28 -28.15 37.07
N SER A 325 -11.84 -28.56 35.92
CA SER A 325 -12.33 -29.94 35.72
C SER A 325 -12.78 -30.20 34.27
N ASP A 326 -12.37 -31.35 33.75
CA ASP A 326 -12.89 -32.01 32.54
C ASP A 326 -14.35 -32.42 32.72
N GLU A 327 -15.15 -32.43 31.65
CA GLU A 327 -16.18 -33.44 31.36
C GLU A 327 -16.50 -33.41 29.85
N ASP A 328 -16.45 -34.60 29.25
CA ASP A 328 -16.70 -34.91 27.85
C ASP A 328 -18.22 -35.12 27.63
N SER A 329 -18.78 -34.67 26.50
CA SER A 329 -20.05 -35.19 25.99
C SER A 329 -20.20 -34.94 24.48
N PRO A 330 -20.48 -35.98 23.68
CA PRO A 330 -20.51 -35.92 22.23
C PRO A 330 -21.95 -35.76 21.67
N SER A 331 -22.13 -35.00 20.58
CA SER A 331 -23.14 -35.32 19.56
C SER A 331 -22.99 -34.52 18.24
N VAL A 332 -22.40 -35.22 17.26
CA VAL A 332 -22.81 -35.41 15.85
C VAL A 332 -23.25 -34.20 14.96
N LEU A 333 -22.40 -33.97 13.94
CA LEU A 333 -22.66 -33.63 12.52
C LEU A 333 -22.87 -32.16 12.08
N ARG A 334 -21.77 -31.54 11.62
CA ARG A 334 -21.65 -31.07 10.21
C ARG A 334 -20.18 -31.04 9.81
N GLY A 335 -19.84 -31.85 8.80
CA GLY A 335 -18.46 -32.11 8.37
C GLY A 335 -17.78 -30.88 7.79
N ARG A 336 -16.70 -30.46 8.44
CA ARG A 336 -15.55 -29.82 7.80
C ARG A 336 -14.32 -30.61 8.23
N ARG A 337 -13.53 -31.04 7.24
CA ARG A 337 -12.35 -31.89 7.40
C ARG A 337 -11.36 -31.23 8.37
N GLN A 338 -11.10 -31.89 9.49
CA GLN A 338 -9.96 -31.57 10.36
C GLN A 338 -8.65 -31.77 9.56
N PRO A 339 -7.70 -30.83 9.57
CA PRO A 339 -6.33 -31.14 9.22
C PRO A 339 -5.71 -32.00 10.33
N ARG A 340 -5.06 -33.07 9.90
CA ARG A 340 -4.41 -34.08 10.74
C ARG A 340 -3.24 -33.49 11.51
N ARG A 341 -3.01 -34.11 12.67
CA ARG A 341 -1.88 -33.96 13.59
C ARG A 341 -0.53 -33.64 12.92
N LEU A 342 0.15 -32.71 13.58
CA LEU A 342 1.54 -32.31 13.43
C LEU A 342 2.49 -33.51 13.29
N SER A 343 3.43 -33.38 12.36
CA SER A 343 4.71 -34.09 12.39
C SER A 343 5.82 -33.05 12.22
N SER A 344 6.83 -33.21 13.05
CA SER A 344 8.01 -32.36 13.23
C SER A 344 8.81 -32.13 11.95
N SER A 345 9.05 -30.86 11.59
CA SER A 345 10.33 -30.29 11.14
C SER A 345 10.10 -28.98 10.35
N GLY A 346 10.46 -27.84 10.94
CA GLY A 346 11.29 -26.83 10.26
C GLY A 346 10.73 -25.87 9.21
N SER A 347 9.44 -25.80 8.91
CA SER A 347 8.91 -24.69 8.07
C SER A 347 7.41 -24.50 8.32
N PHE A 348 7.01 -23.29 8.69
CA PHE A 348 5.60 -22.92 8.83
C PHE A 348 4.97 -22.80 7.45
N GLY A 349 4.60 -23.94 6.87
CA GLY A 349 3.85 -24.03 5.62
C GLY A 349 2.41 -23.55 5.80
N TRP A 350 2.21 -22.24 5.96
CA TRP A 350 0.93 -21.59 5.74
C TRP A 350 1.03 -20.90 4.38
N ARG A 351 0.38 -21.47 3.35
CA ARG A 351 0.14 -20.75 2.09
C ARG A 351 -1.34 -20.45 1.96
N SER A 352 -1.66 -19.20 1.68
CA SER A 352 -2.73 -18.85 0.74
C SER A 352 -2.06 -18.26 -0.50
N THR A 353 -1.76 -19.10 -1.49
CA THR A 353 -1.47 -18.63 -2.85
C THR A 353 -2.74 -18.18 -3.58
N GLU A 354 -3.91 -18.20 -2.91
CA GLU A 354 -5.18 -17.76 -3.50
C GLU A 354 -5.30 -16.23 -3.56
N ASP A 355 -4.43 -15.49 -2.88
CA ASP A 355 -4.50 -14.02 -2.79
C ASP A 355 -3.56 -13.29 -3.78
N VAL A 356 -2.58 -14.00 -4.36
CA VAL A 356 -1.63 -13.39 -5.31
C VAL A 356 -2.21 -13.34 -6.71
N VAL A 357 -2.34 -12.12 -7.22
CA VAL A 357 -2.95 -11.85 -8.52
C VAL A 357 -1.92 -12.12 -9.63
N ALA A 358 -2.04 -13.26 -10.30
CA ALA A 358 -1.14 -13.67 -11.39
C ALA A 358 -1.88 -13.91 -12.73
N CYS A 359 -1.15 -13.77 -13.83
CA CYS A 359 -1.61 -14.06 -15.19
C CYS A 359 -0.47 -14.65 -16.05
N HIS A 360 -0.79 -14.98 -17.30
CA HIS A 360 0.18 -15.46 -18.27
C HIS A 360 0.45 -14.39 -19.32
N SER A 361 1.58 -14.51 -20.03
CA SER A 361 1.97 -13.59 -21.10
C SER A 361 0.93 -13.50 -22.23
N GLY A 362 0.19 -14.59 -22.47
CA GLY A 362 -0.92 -14.67 -23.42
C GLY A 362 -2.26 -14.14 -22.92
N SER A 363 -2.38 -13.74 -21.65
CA SER A 363 -3.63 -13.19 -21.10
C SER A 363 -3.99 -11.88 -21.80
N SER A 364 -5.27 -11.71 -22.13
CA SER A 364 -5.78 -10.47 -22.74
C SER A 364 -5.73 -9.29 -21.75
N LEU A 365 -5.55 -8.07 -22.27
CA LEU A 365 -5.52 -6.85 -21.45
C LEU A 365 -6.79 -6.70 -20.61
N VAL A 366 -7.97 -6.95 -21.18
CA VAL A 366 -9.25 -6.85 -20.46
C VAL A 366 -9.33 -7.83 -19.28
N ALA A 367 -8.81 -9.05 -19.44
CA ALA A 367 -8.79 -10.04 -18.36
C ALA A 367 -7.86 -9.59 -17.22
N VAL A 368 -6.67 -9.08 -17.55
CA VAL A 368 -5.71 -8.55 -16.57
C VAL A 368 -6.28 -7.33 -15.83
N MET A 369 -6.91 -6.39 -16.55
CA MET A 369 -7.60 -5.26 -15.93
C MET A 369 -8.75 -5.71 -15.01
N ALA A 370 -9.58 -6.66 -15.45
CA ALA A 370 -10.69 -7.16 -14.66
C ALA A 370 -10.20 -7.81 -13.35
N GLN A 371 -9.17 -8.64 -13.43
CA GLN A 371 -8.58 -9.31 -12.28
C GLN A 371 -7.96 -8.31 -11.31
N ALA A 372 -7.11 -7.40 -11.78
CA ALA A 372 -6.49 -6.38 -10.94
C ALA A 372 -7.54 -5.50 -10.22
N LEU A 373 -8.59 -5.08 -10.94
CA LEU A 373 -9.66 -4.27 -10.37
C LEU A 373 -10.55 -5.02 -9.37
N ALA A 374 -10.79 -6.32 -9.59
CA ALA A 374 -11.56 -7.18 -8.68
C ALA A 374 -10.84 -7.38 -7.33
N HIS A 375 -9.51 -7.54 -7.39
CA HIS A 375 -8.66 -7.71 -6.20
C HIS A 375 -8.16 -6.38 -5.62
N ARG A 376 -8.54 -5.22 -6.20
CA ARG A 376 -8.10 -3.88 -5.77
C ARG A 376 -6.56 -3.73 -5.72
N VAL A 377 -5.87 -4.33 -6.69
CA VAL A 377 -4.41 -4.25 -6.82
C VAL A 377 -4.00 -3.41 -8.02
N GLY A 378 -2.87 -2.71 -7.88
CA GLY A 378 -2.30 -1.83 -8.91
C GLY A 378 -1.50 -2.55 -10.01
N TYR A 379 -1.37 -3.87 -9.91
CA TYR A 379 -0.47 -4.70 -10.71
C TYR A 379 -0.94 -6.15 -10.75
N VAL A 380 -0.37 -6.94 -11.67
CA VAL A 380 -0.59 -8.40 -11.80
C VAL A 380 0.75 -9.06 -12.14
N TRP A 381 1.11 -10.11 -11.42
CA TRP A 381 2.32 -10.90 -11.72
C TRP A 381 2.15 -11.70 -13.00
N VAL A 382 3.19 -11.81 -13.79
CA VAL A 382 3.23 -12.67 -14.97
C VAL A 382 4.08 -13.87 -14.62
N VAL A 383 3.47 -15.05 -14.66
CA VAL A 383 4.15 -16.32 -14.39
C VAL A 383 4.21 -17.17 -15.65
N ASP A 384 5.19 -18.05 -15.71
CA ASP A 384 5.27 -19.07 -16.75
C ASP A 384 4.23 -20.16 -16.47
N GLU A 385 3.48 -20.54 -17.51
CA GLU A 385 2.36 -21.47 -17.38
C GLU A 385 2.80 -22.90 -16.99
N THR A 386 4.03 -23.28 -17.34
CA THR A 386 4.52 -24.65 -17.13
C THR A 386 5.33 -24.82 -15.85
N SER A 387 6.17 -23.84 -15.54
CA SER A 387 7.09 -23.88 -14.39
C SER A 387 6.57 -23.12 -13.18
N GLY A 388 5.59 -22.22 -13.36
CA GLY A 388 5.16 -21.28 -12.32
C GLY A 388 6.22 -20.22 -11.98
N ALA A 389 7.33 -20.17 -12.74
CA ALA A 389 8.41 -19.22 -12.54
C ALA A 389 7.94 -17.79 -12.77
N LEU A 390 8.43 -16.86 -11.96
CA LEU A 390 8.15 -15.44 -12.15
C LEU A 390 8.79 -14.93 -13.45
N VAL A 391 7.96 -14.45 -14.38
CA VAL A 391 8.40 -13.92 -15.68
C VAL A 391 8.50 -12.41 -15.66
N GLY A 392 7.59 -11.72 -14.95
CA GLY A 392 7.54 -10.27 -14.88
C GLY A 392 6.29 -9.75 -14.17
N VAL A 393 5.96 -8.48 -14.37
CA VAL A 393 4.78 -7.82 -13.80
C VAL A 393 4.12 -6.91 -14.84
N VAL A 394 2.79 -6.80 -14.80
CA VAL A 394 2.00 -5.79 -15.53
C VAL A 394 1.48 -4.78 -14.52
N ARG A 395 1.76 -3.50 -14.71
CA ARG A 395 1.35 -2.43 -13.77
C ARG A 395 0.28 -1.54 -14.39
N PHE A 396 -0.55 -0.93 -13.55
CA PHE A 396 -1.51 0.08 -14.00
C PHE A 396 -0.87 1.29 -14.67
N ALA A 397 0.38 1.63 -14.33
CA ALA A 397 1.11 2.67 -15.05
C ALA A 397 1.30 2.28 -16.53
N ASP A 398 1.75 1.05 -16.82
CA ASP A 398 1.96 0.58 -18.18
C ASP A 398 0.63 0.42 -18.94
N VAL A 399 -0.41 -0.08 -18.26
CA VAL A 399 -1.78 -0.16 -18.81
C VAL A 399 -2.31 1.23 -19.17
N LEU A 400 -2.19 2.21 -18.27
CA LEU A 400 -2.64 3.58 -18.53
C LEU A 400 -1.88 4.21 -19.70
N ALA A 401 -0.58 3.96 -19.82
CA ALA A 401 0.20 4.44 -20.95
C ALA A 401 -0.36 3.92 -22.28
N VAL A 402 -0.64 2.62 -22.39
CA VAL A 402 -1.22 2.02 -23.61
C VAL A 402 -2.61 2.59 -23.92
N LEU A 403 -3.48 2.71 -22.91
CA LEU A 403 -4.84 3.24 -23.11
C LEU A 403 -4.80 4.74 -23.48
N ARG A 404 -3.90 5.52 -22.88
CA ARG A 404 -3.70 6.94 -23.17
C ARG A 404 -3.28 7.16 -24.61
N GLU A 405 -2.34 6.39 -25.15
CA GLU A 405 -1.94 6.52 -26.56
C GLU A 405 -3.11 6.22 -27.51
N HIS A 406 -4.02 5.32 -27.15
CA HIS A 406 -5.23 5.05 -27.95
C HIS A 406 -6.30 6.14 -27.87
N LEU A 407 -6.34 6.89 -26.77
CA LEU A 407 -7.25 8.02 -26.61
C LEU A 407 -6.74 9.28 -27.32
N ARG A 408 -5.43 9.40 -27.56
CA ARG A 408 -4.89 10.56 -28.27
C ARG A 408 -5.45 10.62 -29.68
N PRO A 409 -5.83 11.82 -30.16
CA PRO A 409 -6.28 11.97 -31.54
C PRO A 409 -5.18 11.45 -32.47
N GLN A 410 -5.47 10.45 -33.29
CA GLN A 410 -4.57 10.04 -34.36
C GLN A 410 -4.40 11.25 -35.29
N SER A 411 -3.32 11.99 -35.14
CA SER A 411 -2.98 13.09 -36.03
C SER A 411 -2.72 12.50 -37.41
N GLN A 412 -3.73 12.63 -38.29
CA GLN A 412 -3.68 12.52 -39.76
C GLN A 412 -2.41 11.85 -40.33
N SER A 413 -2.38 10.52 -40.36
CA SER A 413 -1.53 9.77 -41.31
C SER A 413 -2.42 9.22 -42.42
N GLN A 414 -2.83 10.11 -43.32
CA GLN A 414 -3.26 9.80 -44.68
C GLN A 414 -3.27 11.13 -45.44
N ALA A 415 -2.07 11.62 -45.77
CA ALA A 415 -1.94 12.48 -46.93
C ALA A 415 -2.11 11.56 -48.15
N PRO A 416 -3.15 11.74 -48.99
CA PRO A 416 -3.19 11.03 -50.26
C PRO A 416 -2.02 11.53 -51.10
N CYS A 417 -1.12 10.63 -51.50
CA CYS A 417 -0.19 10.90 -52.58
C CYS A 417 -1.02 11.32 -53.79
N ARG A 418 -0.77 12.55 -54.27
CA ARG A 418 -1.36 13.10 -55.49
C ARG A 418 -0.87 12.36 -56.72
#